data_AF-A0AA38GIK8-F1
#
_entry.id   AF-A0AA38GIK8-F1
#
_cell.length_a   1.000
_cell.length_b   1.000
_cell.length_c   1.000
_cell.angle_alpha   90.00
_cell.angle_beta   90.00
_cell.angle_gamma   90.00
#
_symmetry.space_group_name_H-M   'P 1'
#
loop_
_entity.id
_entity.type
_entity.pdbx_description
1 polymer ?
#
loop_
_entity_poly.entity_id
_entity_poly.type
_entity_poly.pdbx_seq_one_letter_code
_entity_poly.pdbx_strand_id
1 'polypeptide(L)'
;VSDEEVEFLTNGEDYEKDEVIDTLMRLGLKLLLVTEGEKGCRYYTKDFRGEINGIAVDTVDTTGAGDAYVGAFLTELVKDMSLLE
;
A
#
# COMPACT_ATOMS: atom_id res chain seq x y z
N VAL A 1 0.05 4.56 1.91
CA VAL A 1 1.08 4.95 2.88
C VAL A 1 2.37 4.23 2.51
N SER A 2 3.54 4.79 2.80
CA SER A 2 4.81 4.06 2.71
C SER A 2 4.99 3.11 3.91
N ASP A 3 5.96 2.22 3.82
CA ASP A 3 6.42 1.40 4.95
C ASP A 3 6.87 2.24 6.15
N GLU A 4 7.65 3.31 5.92
CA GLU A 4 8.07 4.25 6.96
C GLU A 4 6.87 4.95 7.64
N GLU A 5 5.83 5.29 6.86
CA GLU A 5 4.61 5.89 7.40
C GLU A 5 3.79 4.90 8.22
N VAL A 6 3.79 3.62 7.85
CA VAL A 6 3.12 2.59 8.67
C VAL A 6 3.83 2.47 10.02
N GLU A 7 5.16 2.40 10.03
CA GLU A 7 5.95 2.37 11.27
C GLU A 7 5.63 3.58 12.17
N PHE A 8 5.50 4.77 11.59
CA PHE A 8 5.08 5.97 12.32
C PHE A 8 3.66 5.83 12.91
N LEU A 9 2.70 5.34 12.12
CA LEU A 9 1.30 5.18 12.53
C LEU A 9 1.09 4.10 13.60
N THR A 10 2.00 3.13 13.68
CA THR A 10 1.93 1.98 14.59
C THR A 10 2.85 2.12 15.80
N ASN A 11 3.50 3.28 15.99
CA ASN A 11 4.48 3.54 17.05
C ASN A 11 5.71 2.62 17.01
N GLY A 12 6.25 2.35 15.83
CA GLY A 12 7.46 1.55 15.66
C GLY A 12 7.21 0.04 15.62
N GLU A 13 5.95 -0.40 15.52
CA GLU A 13 5.64 -1.81 15.40
C GLU A 13 5.92 -2.32 13.98
N ASP A 14 6.40 -3.56 13.92
CA ASP A 14 6.76 -4.26 12.70
C ASP A 14 5.52 -4.51 11.81
N TYR A 15 5.43 -3.75 10.71
CA TYR A 15 4.31 -3.82 9.77
C TYR A 15 4.26 -5.11 8.94
N GLU A 16 5.32 -5.92 8.92
CA GLU A 16 5.27 -7.23 8.28
C GLU A 16 4.39 -8.21 9.07
N LYS A 17 4.07 -7.89 10.33
CA LYS A 17 3.15 -8.68 11.16
C LYS A 17 1.71 -8.30 10.86
N ASP A 18 0.94 -9.32 10.48
CA ASP A 18 -0.51 -9.19 10.23
C ASP A 18 -1.25 -8.53 11.41
N GLU A 19 -0.86 -8.79 12.66
CA GLU A 19 -1.50 -8.22 13.85
C GLU A 19 -1.43 -6.68 13.91
N VAL A 20 -0.33 -6.11 13.42
CA VAL A 20 -0.08 -4.66 13.37
C VAL A 20 -0.92 -4.04 12.25
N ILE A 21 -0.91 -4.64 11.06
CA ILE A 21 -1.76 -4.20 9.94
C ILE A 21 -3.25 -4.28 10.30
N ASP A 22 -3.66 -5.32 11.03
CA ASP A 22 -5.03 -5.47 11.48
C ASP A 22 -5.46 -4.33 12.42
N THR A 23 -4.54 -3.66 13.15
CA THR A 23 -4.87 -2.46 13.95
C THR A 23 -5.37 -1.33 13.06
N LEU A 24 -4.73 -1.12 11.90
CA LEU A 24 -5.08 -0.09 10.94
C LEU A 24 -6.37 -0.45 10.21
N MET A 25 -6.52 -1.71 9.80
CA MET A 25 -7.74 -2.19 9.14
C MET A 25 -8.98 -2.08 10.05
N ARG A 26 -8.82 -2.28 11.36
CA ARG A 26 -9.89 -2.09 12.36
C ARG A 26 -10.42 -0.65 12.45
N LEU A 27 -9.74 0.34 11.87
CA LEU A 27 -10.25 1.71 11.73
C LEU A 27 -11.36 1.84 10.67
N GLY A 28 -11.76 0.74 10.02
CA GLY A 28 -12.81 0.72 9.02
C GLY A 28 -12.33 1.00 7.60
N LEU A 29 -11.04 0.76 7.32
CA LEU A 29 -10.47 0.87 5.98
C LEU A 29 -11.07 -0.22 5.06
N LYS A 30 -11.44 0.16 3.84
CA LYS A 30 -11.80 -0.80 2.79
C LYS A 30 -10.57 -1.40 2.12
N LEU A 31 -9.53 -0.58 1.98
CA LEU A 31 -8.27 -0.92 1.33
C LEU A 31 -7.14 -0.16 2.03
N LEU A 32 -6.07 -0.87 2.36
CA LEU A 32 -4.78 -0.31 2.75
C LEU A 32 -3.74 -0.70 1.69
N LEU A 33 -3.05 0.30 1.14
CA LEU A 33 -1.91 0.11 0.25
C LEU A 33 -0.65 0.60 0.97
N VAL A 34 0.30 -0.31 1.13
CA VAL A 34 1.64 -0.05 1.69
C VAL A 34 2.64 -0.12 0.55
N THR A 35 3.21 1.02 0.14
CA THR A 35 4.22 1.10 -0.91
C THR A 35 5.61 0.93 -0.32
N GLU A 36 6.40 -0.01 -0.85
CA GLU A 36 7.71 -0.41 -0.32
C GLU A 36 8.85 -0.06 -1.31
N GLY A 37 8.70 1.04 -2.05
CA GLY A 37 9.66 1.51 -3.05
C GLY A 37 9.97 0.45 -4.12
N GLU A 38 11.24 0.09 -4.26
CA GLU A 38 11.71 -0.91 -5.22
C GLU A 38 11.17 -2.33 -4.96
N LYS A 39 10.72 -2.63 -3.73
CA LYS A 39 10.11 -3.91 -3.38
C LYS A 39 8.68 -4.04 -3.90
N GLY A 40 8.03 -2.92 -4.23
CA GLY A 40 6.69 -2.88 -4.81
C GLY A 40 5.65 -2.41 -3.81
N CYS A 41 4.58 -3.20 -3.64
CA CYS A 41 3.45 -2.82 -2.81
C CYS A 41 2.73 -4.02 -2.19
N ARG A 42 2.36 -3.90 -0.92
CA ARG A 42 1.41 -4.78 -0.24
C ARG A 42 0.04 -4.14 -0.18
N TYR A 43 -1.01 -4.95 -0.36
CA TYR A 43 -2.39 -4.52 -0.31
C TYR A 43 -3.20 -5.39 0.65
N TYR A 44 -4.12 -4.74 1.36
CA TYR A 44 -4.96 -5.39 2.36
C TYR A 44 -6.40 -4.89 2.22
N THR A 45 -7.33 -5.81 2.05
CA THR A 45 -8.77 -5.57 2.17
C THR A 45 -9.31 -6.36 3.36
N LYS A 46 -10.63 -6.32 3.56
CA LYS A 46 -11.28 -7.15 4.57
C LYS A 46 -11.22 -8.65 4.23
N ASP A 47 -11.25 -8.98 2.94
CA ASP A 47 -11.49 -10.34 2.47
C ASP A 47 -10.23 -10.99 1.91
N PHE A 48 -9.26 -10.19 1.46
CA PHE A 48 -8.02 -10.68 0.87
C PHE A 48 -6.85 -9.71 1.08
N ARG A 49 -5.64 -10.23 0.92
CA ARG A 49 -4.39 -9.46 0.97
C ARG A 49 -3.35 -10.09 0.07
N GLY A 50 -2.34 -9.32 -0.29
CA GLY A 50 -1.22 -9.83 -1.08
C GLY A 50 -0.13 -8.80 -1.29
N GLU A 51 0.85 -9.17 -2.10
CA GLU A 51 1.98 -8.35 -2.47
C GLU A 51 2.21 -8.40 -3.97
N ILE A 52 2.65 -7.29 -4.54
CA ILE A 52 3.10 -7.17 -5.93
C ILE A 52 4.54 -6.69 -5.90
N ASN A 53 5.43 -7.49 -6.48
CA ASN A 53 6.84 -7.13 -6.59
C ASN A 53 7.03 -5.86 -7.41
N GLY A 54 7.98 -5.04 -6.99
CA GLY A 54 8.40 -3.86 -7.74
C GLY A 54 9.04 -4.24 -9.07
N ILE A 55 8.97 -3.30 -10.01
CA ILE A 55 9.57 -3.45 -11.33
C ILE A 55 10.98 -2.85 -11.27
N ALA A 56 12.00 -3.67 -11.55
CA ALA A 56 13.38 -3.20 -11.58
C ALA A 56 13.58 -2.18 -12.71
N VAL A 57 14.04 -0.99 -12.34
CA VAL A 57 14.33 0.13 -13.24
C VAL A 57 15.60 0.83 -12.80
N ASP A 58 16.27 1.51 -13.73
CA ASP A 58 17.39 2.40 -13.41
C ASP A 58 16.86 3.70 -12.82
N THR A 59 16.66 3.71 -11.50
CA THR A 59 16.08 4.85 -10.76
C THR A 59 17.02 6.06 -10.78
N VAL A 60 16.50 7.20 -11.23
CA VAL A 60 17.21 8.49 -11.23
C VAL A 60 16.72 9.40 -10.10
N ASP A 61 15.40 9.48 -9.93
CA ASP A 61 14.74 10.30 -8.90
C ASP A 61 13.44 9.60 -8.48
N THR A 62 13.20 9.49 -7.17
CA THR A 62 12.00 8.89 -6.59
C THR A 62 10.94 9.92 -6.22
N THR A 63 11.27 11.22 -6.35
CA THR A 63 10.33 12.32 -6.08
C THR A 63 9.09 12.17 -6.95
N GLY A 64 7.92 12.11 -6.31
CA GLY A 64 6.64 11.96 -7.00
C GLY A 64 6.30 10.52 -7.45
N ALA A 65 7.13 9.52 -7.17
CA ALA A 65 6.80 8.11 -7.48
C ALA A 65 5.51 7.66 -6.77
N GLY A 66 5.34 8.02 -5.50
CA GLY A 66 4.12 7.77 -4.74
C GLY A 66 2.90 8.50 -5.30
N ASP A 67 3.05 9.77 -5.69
CA ASP A 67 1.97 10.56 -6.31
C ASP A 67 1.50 9.95 -7.63
N ALA A 68 2.45 9.52 -8.47
CA ALA A 68 2.17 8.85 -9.73
C ALA A 68 1.49 7.49 -9.50
N TYR A 69 1.95 6.71 -8.52
CA TYR A 69 1.33 5.44 -8.14
C TYR A 69 -0.13 5.64 -7.72
N VAL A 70 -0.40 6.58 -6.80
CA VAL A 70 -1.75 6.89 -6.33
C VAL A 70 -2.64 7.37 -7.48
N GLY A 71 -2.13 8.25 -8.34
CA GLY A 71 -2.86 8.74 -9.51
C GLY A 71 -3.23 7.61 -10.48
N ALA A 72 -2.31 6.70 -10.78
CA ALA A 72 -2.55 5.56 -11.64
C ALA A 72 -3.55 4.57 -11.01
N PHE A 73 -3.38 4.23 -9.73
CA PHE A 73 -4.27 3.34 -9.01
C PHE A 73 -5.71 3.86 -8.99
N LEU A 74 -5.91 5.13 -8.63
CA LEU A 74 -7.24 5.74 -8.60
C LEU A 74 -7.87 5.82 -9.99
N THR A 75 -7.07 5.99 -11.04
CA THR A 75 -7.55 5.98 -12.43
C THR A 75 -8.14 4.62 -12.82
N GLU A 76 -7.51 3.51 -12.43
CA GLU A 76 -8.06 2.17 -12.68
C GLU A 76 -9.25 1.86 -11.78
N LEU A 77 -9.18 2.22 -10.50
CA LEU A 77 -10.27 1.99 -9.56
C LEU A 77 -11.57 2.68 -9.98
N VAL A 78 -11.50 3.91 -10.53
CA VAL A 78 -12.68 4.63 -11.02
C VAL A 78 -13.33 3.94 -12.23
N LYS A 79 -12.59 3.12 -12.99
CA LYS A 79 -13.14 2.35 -14.11
C LYS A 79 -13.92 1.12 -13.62
N ASP A 80 -13.49 0.53 -12.51
CA ASP A 80 -14.15 -0.63 -11.91
C ASP A 80 -14.00 -0.63 -10.38
N MET A 81 -15.09 -0.24 -9.70
CA MET A 81 -15.13 -0.17 -8.24
C MET A 81 -15.32 -1.53 -7.58
N SER A 82 -15.65 -2.58 -8.35
CA SER A 82 -15.79 -3.94 -7.83
C SER A 82 -14.45 -4.56 -7.43
N LEU A 83 -13.33 -3.94 -7.82
CA LEU A 83 -11.98 -4.33 -7.40
C LEU A 83 -11.73 -4.21 -5.89
N LEU A 84 -12.63 -3.59 -5.13
CA LEU A 84 -12.58 -3.48 -3.67
C LEU A 84 -13.45 -4.52 -2.95
N GLU A 85 -14.20 -5.34 -3.69
CA GLU A 85 -15.12 -6.37 -3.19
C GLU A 85 -14.56 -7.78 -3.48
#